data_AF-A0A3D3P9I0-F1
#
_entry.id   AF-A0A3D3P9I0-F1
#
_cell.length_a   1.000
_cell.length_b   1.000
_cell.length_c   1.000
_cell.angle_alpha   90.00
_cell.angle_beta   90.00
_cell.angle_gamma   90.00
#
_symmetry.space_group_name_H-M   'P 1'
#
loop_
_entity.id
_entity.type
_entity.pdbx_description
1 polymer ?
#
loop_
_entity_poly.entity_id
_entity_poly.type
_entity_poly.pdbx_seq_one_letter_code
_entity_poly.pdbx_strand_id
1 'polypeptide(L)'
;MIDIDHKVQALETSAQQKTVKVLVVAENNEDYTFIKTLINESLYNHNYNIEWINNYAGAINAMLKKHHDLYLVDYKLGKYTGISLLHEAICSNCTDPIIMLS
;
A
#
# COMPACT_ATOMS: atom_id res chain seq x y z
N MET A 1 -44.58 11.71 -25.16
CA MET A 1 -44.35 10.43 -24.46
C MET A 1 -42.85 10.37 -24.25
N ILE A 2 -42.41 10.51 -23.00
CA ILE A 2 -41.03 10.86 -22.64
C ILE A 2 -40.11 9.67 -22.89
N ASP A 3 -38.99 9.96 -23.57
CA ASP A 3 -37.89 9.08 -23.94
C ASP A 3 -37.34 8.33 -22.71
N ILE A 4 -37.57 7.02 -22.66
CA ILE A 4 -37.15 6.15 -21.53
C ILE A 4 -35.65 5.82 -21.65
N ASP A 5 -35.04 6.02 -22.82
CA ASP A 5 -33.64 5.71 -23.08
C ASP A 5 -32.67 6.65 -22.34
N HIS A 6 -33.10 7.88 -22.02
CA HIS A 6 -32.24 8.84 -21.32
C HIS A 6 -32.13 8.60 -19.79
N LYS A 7 -32.94 7.69 -19.24
CA LYS A 7 -32.96 7.39 -17.79
C LYS A 7 -32.13 6.18 -17.40
N VAL A 8 -31.73 5.35 -18.37
CA VAL A 8 -30.85 4.19 -18.14
C VAL A 8 -29.40 4.62 -17.89
N GLN A 9 -28.99 5.83 -18.30
CA GLN A 9 -27.64 6.36 -18.05
C GLN A 9 -27.43 6.91 -16.62
N ALA A 10 -28.48 6.98 -15.79
CA ALA A 10 -28.43 7.60 -14.45
C ALA A 10 -28.31 6.59 -13.29
N LEU A 11 -27.85 5.37 -13.57
CA LEU A 11 -27.61 4.32 -12.55
C LEU A 11 -26.20 3.73 -12.60
N GLU A 12 -25.25 4.37 -13.28
CA GLU A 12 -23.84 4.13 -13.00
C GLU A 12 -23.49 4.93 -11.74
N THR A 13 -23.68 4.27 -10.59
CA THR A 13 -23.19 4.78 -9.30
C THR A 13 -21.71 5.06 -9.47
N SER A 14 -21.33 6.33 -9.38
CA SER A 14 -19.97 6.80 -9.25
C SER A 14 -19.39 6.24 -7.95
N ALA A 15 -18.94 4.98 -8.00
CA ALA A 15 -18.13 4.40 -6.94
C ALA A 15 -16.84 5.21 -6.90
N GLN A 16 -16.77 6.16 -5.96
CA GLN A 16 -15.55 6.88 -5.62
C GLN A 16 -14.46 5.82 -5.42
N GLN A 17 -13.51 5.71 -6.36
CA GLN A 17 -12.43 4.74 -6.26
C GLN A 17 -11.64 5.03 -4.97
N LYS A 18 -11.77 4.12 -3.99
CA LYS A 18 -11.10 4.25 -2.69
C LYS A 18 -9.59 4.26 -2.94
N THR A 19 -8.91 5.29 -2.43
CA THR A 19 -7.44 5.32 -2.43
C THR A 19 -6.90 4.28 -1.45
N VAL A 20 -6.05 3.38 -1.94
CA VAL A 20 -5.31 2.41 -1.13
C VAL A 20 -4.00 3.05 -0.67
N LYS A 21 -3.76 3.10 0.63
CA LYS A 21 -2.53 3.64 1.21
C LYS A 21 -1.51 2.53 1.40
N VAL A 22 -0.39 2.61 0.71
CA VAL A 22 0.67 1.60 0.71
C VAL A 22 1.91 2.22 1.36
N LEU A 23 2.52 1.51 2.30
CA LEU A 23 3.84 1.84 2.82
C LEU A 23 4.87 0.84 2.26
N VAL A 24 5.88 1.35 1.57
CA VAL A 24 7.04 0.58 1.13
C VAL A 24 8.17 0.75 2.16
N VAL A 25 8.69 -0.37 2.65
CA VAL A 25 9.83 -0.43 3.57
C VAL A 25 10.99 -1.09 2.84
N ALA A 26 11.94 -0.28 2.38
CA ALA A 26 13.10 -0.74 1.59
C ALA A 26 14.30 0.18 1.84
N GLU A 27 15.51 -0.38 1.94
CA GLU A 27 16.72 0.40 2.28
C GLU A 27 17.14 1.33 1.13
N ASN A 28 17.06 0.86 -0.11
CA ASN A 28 17.47 1.63 -1.28
C ASN A 28 16.28 2.31 -1.98
N ASN A 29 16.58 3.39 -2.70
CA ASN A 29 15.58 4.18 -3.42
C ASN A 29 15.21 3.57 -4.79
N GLU A 30 16.07 2.72 -5.36
CA GLU A 30 15.86 2.11 -6.67
C GLU A 30 14.70 1.11 -6.62
N ASP A 31 14.68 0.23 -5.62
CA ASP A 31 13.61 -0.74 -5.38
C ASP A 31 12.28 -0.04 -5.14
N TYR A 32 12.27 1.01 -4.29
CA TYR A 32 11.09 1.84 -4.09
C TYR A 32 10.60 2.47 -5.40
N THR A 33 11.50 3.01 -6.21
CA THR A 33 11.14 3.63 -7.51
C THR A 33 10.54 2.59 -8.45
N PHE A 34 11.12 1.39 -8.52
CA PHE A 34 10.63 0.30 -9.35
C PHE A 34 9.23 -0.17 -8.89
N ILE A 35 9.05 -0.44 -7.59
CA ILE A 35 7.75 -0.83 -7.00
C ILE A 35 6.70 0.23 -7.28
N LYS A 36 7.03 1.51 -7.10
CA LYS A 36 6.11 2.63 -7.35
C LYS A 36 5.67 2.67 -8.81
N THR A 37 6.59 2.48 -9.75
CA THR A 37 6.28 2.40 -11.18
C THR A 37 5.35 1.22 -11.48
N LEU A 38 5.65 0.02 -10.97
CA LEU A 38 4.80 -1.16 -11.16
C LEU A 38 3.38 -0.98 -10.62
N ILE A 39 3.23 -0.36 -9.44
CA ILE A 39 1.92 -0.09 -8.85
C ILE A 39 1.15 0.93 -9.71
N ASN A 40 1.83 1.97 -10.20
CA ASN A 40 1.20 2.99 -11.05
C ASN A 40 0.85 2.48 -12.46
N GLU A 41 1.58 1.50 -12.98
CA GLU A 41 1.29 0.84 -14.26
C GLU A 41 0.20 -0.25 -14.15
N SER A 42 -0.29 -0.53 -12.95
CA SER A 42 -1.33 -1.52 -12.71
C SER A 42 -2.59 -1.25 -13.55
N LEU A 43 -3.05 -2.27 -14.28
CA LEU A 43 -4.26 -2.21 -15.11
C LEU A 43 -5.55 -2.06 -14.30
N TYR A 44 -5.49 -2.19 -12.97
CA TYR A 44 -6.63 -1.97 -12.10
C TYR A 44 -6.78 -0.48 -11.85
N ASN A 45 -7.96 0.03 -12.17
CA ASN A 45 -8.41 1.41 -11.96
C ASN A 45 -8.53 1.76 -10.45
N HIS A 46 -7.43 1.64 -9.69
CA HIS A 46 -7.34 1.97 -8.26
C HIS A 46 -6.40 3.15 -8.05
N ASN A 47 -6.76 4.03 -7.14
CA ASN A 47 -5.88 5.10 -6.70
C ASN A 47 -4.95 4.56 -5.59
N TYR A 48 -3.65 4.73 -5.74
CA TYR A 48 -2.68 4.36 -4.71
C TYR A 48 -2.00 5.61 -4.14
N ASN A 49 -1.95 5.71 -2.81
CA ASN A 49 -1.04 6.63 -2.12
C ASN A 49 0.14 5.81 -1.59
N ILE A 50 1.32 6.01 -2.17
CA ILE A 50 2.50 5.21 -1.87
C ILE A 50 3.50 6.07 -1.10
N GLU A 51 3.81 5.65 0.13
CA GLU A 51 4.81 6.26 0.98
C GLU A 51 6.02 5.33 1.13
N TRP A 52 7.18 5.88 1.46
CA TRP A 52 8.43 5.13 1.60
C TRP A 52 9.13 5.44 2.92
N ILE A 53 9.60 4.38 3.58
CA ILE A 53 10.48 4.45 4.74
C ILE A 53 11.66 3.50 4.51
N ASN A 54 12.86 3.97 4.82
CA ASN A 54 14.10 3.24 4.55
C ASN A 54 14.79 2.64 5.78
N ASN A 55 14.12 2.64 6.92
CA ASN A 55 14.71 2.17 8.17
C ASN A 55 13.69 1.50 9.09
N TYR A 56 14.19 0.56 9.88
CA TYR A 56 13.42 -0.29 10.78
C TYR A 56 12.55 0.50 11.76
N ALA A 57 13.16 1.47 12.48
CA ALA A 57 12.47 2.22 13.52
C ALA A 57 11.31 3.07 12.96
N GLY A 58 11.52 3.70 11.81
CA GLY A 58 10.48 4.42 11.09
C GLY A 58 9.33 3.50 10.68
N ALA A 59 9.66 2.30 10.20
CA ALA A 59 8.67 1.34 9.73
C ALA A 59 7.76 0.84 10.86
N ILE A 60 8.33 0.45 12.02
CA ILE A 60 7.54 0.08 13.20
C ILE A 60 6.63 1.24 13.63
N ASN A 61 7.18 2.45 13.76
CA ASN A 61 6.39 3.61 14.14
C ASN A 61 5.22 3.89 13.18
N ALA A 62 5.41 3.68 11.88
CA ALA A 62 4.35 3.84 10.88
C ALA A 62 3.31 2.72 10.94
N MET A 63 3.74 1.46 11.14
CA MET A 63 2.86 0.30 11.31
C MET A 63 1.95 0.46 12.54
N LEU A 64 2.48 0.92 13.67
CA LEU A 64 1.70 1.12 14.90
C LEU A 64 0.69 2.26 14.81
N LYS A 65 0.92 3.25 13.94
CA LYS A 65 -0.05 4.32 13.69
C LYS A 65 -1.27 3.84 12.89
N LYS A 66 -1.18 2.69 12.20
CA LYS A 66 -2.27 2.11 11.39
C LYS A 66 -2.86 3.10 10.39
N HIS A 67 -1.99 3.87 9.72
CA HIS A 67 -2.38 4.87 8.72
C HIS A 67 -2.40 4.33 7.29
N HIS A 68 -1.90 3.11 7.06
CA HIS A 68 -1.78 2.46 5.76
C HIS A 68 -2.66 1.21 5.70
N ASP A 69 -3.14 0.87 4.51
CA ASP A 69 -3.95 -0.32 4.25
C ASP A 69 -3.08 -1.55 3.91
N LEU A 70 -1.83 -1.34 3.51
CA LEU A 70 -0.90 -2.39 3.09
C LEU A 70 0.56 -1.98 3.34
N TYR A 71 1.36 -2.93 3.82
CA TYR A 71 2.81 -2.79 3.97
C TYR A 71 3.53 -3.71 2.98
N LEU A 72 4.44 -3.15 2.19
CA LEU A 72 5.38 -3.88 1.34
C LEU A 72 6.75 -3.81 1.99
N VAL A 73 7.31 -4.94 2.40
CA VAL A 73 8.53 -4.98 3.23
C VAL A 73 9.62 -5.76 2.51
N ASP A 74 10.75 -5.11 2.23
CA ASP A 74 11.96 -5.77 1.75
C ASP A 74 12.57 -6.65 2.85
N TYR A 75 13.06 -7.83 2.46
CA TYR A 75 13.83 -8.69 3.34
C TYR A 75 15.08 -7.99 3.88
N LYS A 76 15.76 -7.16 3.09
CA LYS A 76 16.99 -6.45 3.52
C LYS A 76 16.66 -5.07 4.07
N LEU A 77 17.08 -4.80 5.31
CA LEU A 77 16.88 -3.50 5.96
C LEU A 77 18.12 -3.11 6.77
N GLY A 78 19.25 -2.92 6.09
CA GLY A 78 20.55 -2.65 6.68
C GLY A 78 21.03 -3.81 7.56
N LYS A 79 21.22 -3.54 8.85
CA LYS A 79 21.63 -4.55 9.84
C LYS A 79 20.47 -5.44 10.34
N TYR A 80 19.24 -5.13 9.93
CA TYR A 80 18.04 -5.87 10.30
C TYR A 80 17.43 -6.56 9.08
N THR A 81 16.45 -7.42 9.33
CA THR A 81 15.68 -8.10 8.27
C THR A 81 14.21 -7.71 8.31
N GLY A 82 13.54 -7.76 7.17
CA GLY A 82 12.08 -7.62 7.08
C GLY A 82 11.33 -8.63 7.97
N ILE A 83 11.92 -9.82 8.21
CA ILE A 83 11.37 -10.82 9.13
C ILE A 83 11.42 -10.35 10.59
N SER A 84 12.53 -9.75 11.03
CA SER A 84 12.61 -9.17 12.38
C SER A 84 11.59 -8.04 12.57
N LEU A 85 11.38 -7.22 11.53
CA LEU A 85 10.38 -6.15 11.52
C LEU A 85 8.96 -6.71 11.63
N LEU A 86 8.65 -7.74 10.83
CA LEU A 86 7.34 -8.41 10.84
C LEU A 86 7.04 -9.01 12.22
N HIS A 87 8.03 -9.67 12.83
CA HIS A 87 7.89 -10.24 14.16
C HIS A 87 7.54 -9.15 15.19
N GLU A 88 8.26 -8.03 15.22
CA GLU A 88 7.96 -6.92 16.12
C GLU A 88 6.60 -6.27 15.85
N ALA A 89 6.22 -6.10 14.59
CA ALA A 89 4.91 -5.57 14.21
C ALA A 89 3.77 -6.47 14.73
N ILE A 90 3.89 -7.79 14.55
CA ILE A 90 2.91 -8.77 15.05
C ILE A 90 2.85 -8.75 16.59
N CYS A 91 4.00 -8.78 17.26
CA CYS A 91 4.06 -8.67 18.73
C CYS A 91 3.44 -7.37 19.26
N SER A 92 3.45 -6.33 18.43
CA SER A 92 2.87 -5.02 18.73
C SER A 92 1.44 -4.85 18.20
N ASN A 93 0.77 -5.96 17.85
CA ASN A 93 -0.64 -6.00 17.43
C ASN A 93 -0.95 -5.26 16.11
N CYS A 94 0.02 -5.21 15.20
CA CYS A 94 -0.22 -4.92 13.79
C CYS A 94 -0.97 -6.10 13.16
N THR A 95 -2.13 -5.82 12.58
CA THR A 95 -3.04 -6.83 11.99
C THR A 95 -3.30 -6.55 10.51
N ASP A 96 -2.73 -5.48 10.00
CA ASP A 96 -2.90 -5.02 8.63
C ASP A 96 -2.08 -5.91 7.67
N PRO A 97 -2.49 -6.03 6.39
CA PRO A 97 -1.78 -6.85 5.41
C PRO A 97 -0.31 -6.44 5.24
N ILE A 98 0.57 -7.45 5.26
CA ILE A 98 2.01 -7.29 5.00
C ILE A 98 2.42 -8.27 3.91
N ILE A 99 3.08 -7.77 2.86
CA ILE A 99 3.69 -8.58 1.80
C ILE A 99 5.21 -8.43 1.90
N MET A 100 5.90 -9.57 1.99
CA MET A 100 7.36 -9.62 1.95
C MET A 100 7.83 -9.59 0.49
N LEU A 101 8.87 -8.82 0.21
CA LEU A 101 9.54 -8.72 -1.08
C LEU A 101 10.94 -9.36 -0.99
N SER A 102 11.39 -9.99 -2.09
CA SER A 102 12.67 -10.71 -2.17
C SER A 102 13.42 -10.43 -3.47
#